data_AF-A0A765T7K8-F1
#
_entry.id   AF-A0A765T7K8-F1
#
_cell.length_a   1.000
_cell.length_b   1.000
_cell.length_c   1.000
_cell.angle_alpha   90.00
_cell.angle_beta   90.00
_cell.angle_gamma   90.00
#
_symmetry.space_group_name_H-M   'P 1'
#
loop_
_entity.id
_entity.type
_entity.pdbx_description
1 polymer ?
#
loop_
_entity_poly.entity_id
_entity_poly.type
_entity_poly.pdbx_seq_one_letter_code
_entity_poly.pdbx_strand_id
1 'polypeptide(L)'
;RKKAEQQAQQDKNAQQQSDTEASRLKYTEEAQKAYERLQTPLEKYTARQEELNKALKDGKILQADYNTLMAAAKKDYEATLKKPKQFGVKVSAGDRQEDSAHAALLTLQAELRTLEKHAGANEKISQQRRDLWKAESQFAVLEEAAQRRQLSAQEKSLLVHKEETLEYKRQLAELGDKVEHQKRLNTLAQQADKFAQQQRAKRAAIDAKNRGMTDRQAAREATEQRLKEQYGDNPLALNNVMSEQKKTWAAEDQLRGSWMA
;
A
#
# COMPACT_ATOMS: atom_id res chain seq x y z
N ARG A 1 46.84 -73.28 -17.86
CA ARG A 1 45.79 -72.72 -16.97
C ARG A 1 46.15 -71.30 -16.52
N LYS A 2 47.26 -71.05 -15.81
CA LYS A 2 47.69 -69.68 -15.41
C LYS A 2 47.75 -68.60 -16.52
N LYS A 3 48.17 -68.96 -17.74
CA LYS A 3 48.29 -68.00 -18.87
C LYS A 3 46.93 -67.56 -19.45
N ALA A 4 45.92 -68.43 -19.40
CA ALA A 4 44.56 -68.12 -19.86
C ALA A 4 43.80 -67.26 -18.84
N GLU A 5 44.04 -67.48 -17.54
CA GLU A 5 43.50 -66.64 -16.46
C GLU A 5 44.10 -65.23 -16.46
N GLN A 6 45.40 -65.09 -16.75
CA GLN A 6 46.04 -63.77 -16.91
C GLN A 6 45.50 -62.99 -18.12
N GLN A 7 45.29 -63.65 -19.26
CA GLN A 7 44.71 -63.02 -20.45
C GLN A 7 43.27 -62.56 -20.19
N ALA A 8 42.44 -63.43 -19.58
CA ALA A 8 41.06 -63.09 -19.25
C ALA A 8 40.95 -61.94 -18.22
N GLN A 9 41.94 -61.80 -17.33
CA GLN A 9 42.00 -60.69 -16.38
C GLN A 9 42.45 -59.38 -17.06
N GLN A 10 43.37 -59.45 -18.04
CA GLN A 10 43.77 -58.28 -18.84
C GLN A 10 42.63 -57.77 -19.72
N ASP A 11 41.90 -58.67 -20.39
CA ASP A 11 40.76 -58.29 -21.23
C ASP A 11 39.63 -57.65 -20.41
N LYS A 12 39.37 -58.17 -19.20
CA LYS A 12 38.41 -57.56 -18.25
C LYS A 12 38.86 -56.16 -17.81
N ASN A 13 40.14 -55.96 -17.54
CA ASN A 13 40.68 -54.65 -17.15
C ASN A 13 40.62 -53.65 -18.31
N ALA A 14 40.91 -54.08 -19.54
CA ALA A 14 40.81 -53.24 -20.74
C ALA A 14 39.35 -52.83 -21.02
N GLN A 15 38.40 -53.77 -20.84
CA GLN A 15 36.97 -53.49 -20.98
C GLN A 15 36.51 -52.47 -19.92
N GLN A 16 36.91 -52.65 -18.66
CA GLN A 16 36.59 -51.70 -17.58
C GLN A 16 37.19 -50.31 -17.81
N GLN A 17 38.40 -50.22 -18.36
CA GLN A 17 39.02 -48.94 -18.74
C GLN A 17 38.24 -48.27 -19.88
N SER A 18 37.85 -49.02 -20.91
CA SER A 18 37.04 -48.51 -22.02
C SER A 18 35.66 -48.03 -21.56
N ASP A 19 34.98 -48.77 -20.69
CA ASP A 19 33.68 -48.39 -20.13
C ASP A 19 33.79 -47.13 -19.23
N THR A 20 34.92 -46.96 -18.54
CA THR A 20 35.21 -45.78 -17.73
C THR A 20 35.49 -44.55 -18.60
N GLU A 21 36.24 -44.71 -19.69
CA GLU A 21 36.51 -43.64 -20.66
C GLU A 21 35.23 -43.22 -21.40
N ALA A 22 34.41 -44.17 -21.82
CA ALA A 22 33.12 -43.90 -22.46
C ALA A 22 32.16 -43.16 -21.50
N SER A 23 32.15 -43.52 -20.22
CA SER A 23 31.34 -42.83 -19.20
C SER A 23 31.86 -41.42 -18.92
N ARG A 24 33.18 -41.23 -18.89
CA ARG A 24 33.81 -39.91 -18.72
C ARG A 24 33.50 -38.99 -19.92
N LEU A 25 33.55 -39.52 -21.14
CA LEU A 25 33.19 -38.79 -22.36
C LEU A 25 31.72 -38.37 -22.36
N LYS A 26 30.81 -39.28 -22.02
CA LYS A 26 29.37 -38.94 -21.89
C LYS A 26 29.12 -37.85 -20.87
N TYR A 27 29.77 -37.92 -19.70
CA TYR A 27 29.65 -36.89 -18.67
C TYR A 27 30.20 -35.54 -19.15
N THR A 28 31.31 -35.53 -19.89
CA THR A 28 31.85 -34.28 -20.46
C THR A 28 30.96 -33.69 -21.56
N GLU A 29 30.36 -34.53 -22.42
CA GLU A 29 29.42 -34.08 -23.45
C GLU A 29 28.13 -33.53 -22.83
N GLU A 30 27.60 -34.18 -21.78
CA GLU A 30 26.43 -33.69 -21.06
C GLU A 30 26.71 -32.39 -20.31
N ALA A 31 27.90 -32.26 -19.71
CA ALA A 31 28.34 -31.03 -19.07
C ALA A 31 28.50 -29.88 -20.08
N GLN A 32 29.04 -30.14 -21.27
CA GLN A 32 29.12 -29.16 -22.36
C GLN A 32 27.74 -28.74 -22.84
N LYS A 33 26.82 -29.67 -23.08
CA LYS A 33 25.43 -29.37 -23.45
C LYS A 33 24.68 -28.60 -22.36
N ALA A 34 24.97 -28.86 -21.09
CA ALA A 34 24.42 -28.11 -19.96
C ALA A 34 24.96 -26.66 -19.94
N TYR A 35 26.25 -26.48 -20.22
CA TYR A 35 26.86 -25.15 -20.35
C TYR A 35 26.29 -24.37 -21.54
N GLU A 36 26.11 -25.01 -22.70
CA GLU A 36 25.44 -24.44 -23.88
C GLU A 36 23.97 -24.07 -23.60
N ARG A 37 23.29 -24.78 -22.71
CA ARG A 37 21.92 -24.43 -22.28
C ARG A 37 21.89 -23.21 -21.36
N LEU A 38 22.94 -22.97 -20.58
CA LEU A 38 23.07 -21.84 -19.65
C LEU A 38 23.55 -20.54 -20.32
N GLN A 39 24.15 -20.62 -21.51
CA GLN A 39 24.57 -19.43 -22.26
C GLN A 39 23.40 -18.53 -22.62
N THR A 40 23.59 -17.22 -22.41
CA THR A 40 22.62 -16.20 -22.80
C THR A 40 22.46 -16.16 -24.33
N PRO A 41 21.32 -15.71 -24.87
CA PRO A 41 21.14 -15.60 -26.32
C PRO A 41 22.21 -14.75 -27.01
N LEU A 42 22.73 -13.72 -26.32
CA LEU A 42 23.82 -12.89 -26.82
C LEU A 42 25.15 -13.67 -26.87
N GLU A 43 25.47 -14.43 -25.83
CA GLU A 43 26.67 -15.29 -25.80
C GLU A 43 26.66 -16.38 -26.88
N LYS A 44 25.47 -16.94 -27.17
CA LYS A 44 25.29 -17.89 -28.28
C LYS A 44 25.55 -17.25 -29.64
N TYR A 45 25.07 -16.02 -29.83
CA TYR A 45 25.30 -15.27 -31.06
C TYR A 45 26.79 -14.92 -31.24
N THR A 46 27.47 -14.48 -30.16
CA THR A 46 28.91 -14.17 -30.22
C THR A 46 29.75 -15.42 -30.46
N ALA A 47 29.44 -16.54 -29.80
CA ALA A 47 30.15 -17.80 -30.02
C ALA A 47 29.98 -18.31 -31.46
N ARG A 48 28.77 -18.18 -32.02
CA ARG A 48 28.50 -18.54 -33.42
C ARG A 48 29.25 -17.65 -34.41
N GLN A 49 29.35 -16.35 -34.10
CA GLN A 49 30.15 -15.41 -34.89
C GLN A 49 31.64 -15.77 -34.86
N GLU A 50 32.19 -16.13 -33.71
CA GLU A 50 33.60 -16.56 -33.58
C GLU A 50 33.88 -17.87 -34.32
N GLU A 51 32.98 -18.85 -34.22
CA GLU A 51 33.07 -20.12 -34.95
C GLU A 51 33.09 -19.90 -36.48
N LEU A 52 32.17 -19.09 -36.99
CA LEU A 52 32.09 -18.77 -38.41
C LEU A 52 33.34 -17.99 -38.89
N ASN A 53 33.85 -17.06 -38.07
CA ASN A 53 35.09 -16.34 -38.37
C ASN A 53 36.30 -17.28 -38.44
N LYS A 54 36.38 -18.27 -37.54
CA LYS A 54 37.44 -19.27 -37.54
C LYS A 54 37.32 -20.20 -38.75
N ALA A 55 36.12 -20.68 -39.06
CA ALA A 55 35.86 -21.51 -40.23
C ALA A 55 36.22 -20.81 -41.55
N LEU A 56 35.97 -19.49 -41.63
CA LEU A 56 36.35 -18.67 -42.78
C LEU A 56 37.87 -18.52 -42.89
N LYS A 57 38.56 -18.27 -41.76
CA LYS A 57 40.03 -18.19 -41.70
C LYS A 57 40.71 -19.52 -42.05
N ASP A 58 40.14 -20.62 -41.60
CA ASP A 58 40.62 -21.98 -41.88
C ASP A 58 40.28 -22.43 -43.33
N GLY A 59 39.60 -21.61 -44.13
CA GLY A 59 39.19 -21.93 -45.51
C GLY A 59 38.11 -23.01 -45.63
N LYS A 60 37.44 -23.36 -44.53
CA LYS A 60 36.41 -24.41 -44.47
C LYS A 60 35.05 -23.96 -45.00
N ILE A 61 34.83 -22.65 -45.11
CA ILE A 61 33.63 -22.04 -45.66
C ILE A 61 34.01 -20.89 -46.61
N LEU A 62 33.16 -20.63 -47.59
CA LEU A 62 33.32 -19.47 -48.46
C LEU A 62 32.70 -18.22 -47.81
N GLN A 63 33.08 -17.03 -48.28
CA GLN A 63 32.52 -15.76 -47.80
C GLN A 63 30.99 -15.70 -47.97
N ALA A 64 30.46 -16.31 -49.03
CA ALA A 64 29.02 -16.39 -49.27
C ALA A 64 28.29 -17.23 -48.21
N ASP A 65 28.89 -18.36 -47.80
CA ASP A 65 28.35 -19.23 -46.75
C ASP A 65 28.43 -18.55 -45.38
N TYR A 66 29.54 -17.84 -45.10
CA TYR A 66 29.69 -17.02 -43.91
C TYR A 66 28.57 -15.99 -43.79
N ASN A 67 28.30 -15.23 -44.87
CA ASN A 67 27.25 -14.21 -44.87
C ASN A 67 25.86 -14.82 -44.64
N THR A 68 25.58 -15.98 -45.23
CA THR A 68 24.29 -16.69 -45.09
C THR A 68 24.10 -17.21 -43.66
N LEU A 69 25.13 -17.85 -43.10
CA LEU A 69 25.08 -18.40 -41.74
C LEU A 69 25.05 -17.30 -40.67
N MET A 70 25.73 -16.18 -40.90
CA MET A 70 25.69 -15.01 -40.02
C MET A 70 24.29 -14.35 -40.04
N ALA A 71 23.67 -14.24 -41.22
CA ALA A 71 22.31 -13.70 -41.33
C ALA A 71 21.28 -14.58 -40.60
N ALA A 72 21.42 -15.91 -40.69
CA ALA A 72 20.60 -16.86 -39.95
C ALA A 72 20.80 -16.70 -38.42
N ALA A 73 22.05 -16.69 -37.96
CA ALA A 73 22.37 -16.51 -36.54
C ALA A 73 21.82 -15.17 -35.99
N LYS A 74 21.91 -14.09 -36.78
CA LYS A 74 21.36 -12.78 -36.40
C LYS A 74 19.83 -12.82 -36.30
N LYS A 75 19.16 -13.47 -37.25
CA LYS A 75 17.71 -13.64 -37.24
C LYS A 75 17.24 -14.44 -36.01
N ASP A 76 17.97 -15.48 -35.64
CA ASP A 76 17.66 -16.29 -34.46
C ASP A 76 17.85 -15.48 -33.17
N TYR A 77 18.94 -14.69 -33.07
CA TYR A 77 19.14 -13.76 -31.96
C TYR A 77 18.03 -12.69 -31.87
N GLU A 78 17.67 -12.07 -32.99
CA GLU A 78 16.55 -11.11 -33.04
C GLU A 78 15.21 -11.74 -32.68
N ALA A 79 14.99 -13.02 -33.00
CA ALA A 79 13.79 -13.76 -32.59
C ALA A 79 13.75 -13.98 -31.06
N THR A 80 14.90 -14.20 -30.42
CA THR A 80 14.98 -14.28 -28.94
C THR A 80 14.76 -12.93 -28.25
N LEU A 81 15.06 -11.81 -28.92
CA LEU A 81 14.81 -10.45 -28.42
C LEU A 81 13.33 -10.03 -28.55
N LYS A 82 12.60 -10.57 -29.53
CA LYS A 82 11.16 -10.33 -29.66
C LYS A 82 10.44 -11.10 -28.55
N LYS A 83 10.07 -10.39 -27.48
CA LYS A 83 9.19 -10.91 -26.41
C LYS A 83 8.04 -11.71 -27.03
N PRO A 84 7.74 -12.93 -26.55
CA PRO A 84 6.53 -13.61 -27.00
C PRO A 84 5.34 -12.70 -26.73
N LYS A 85 4.47 -12.50 -27.73
CA LYS A 85 3.18 -11.84 -27.53
C LYS A 85 2.40 -12.68 -26.54
N GLN A 86 2.47 -12.32 -25.26
CA GLN A 86 1.57 -12.85 -24.26
C GLN A 86 0.18 -12.32 -24.63
N PHE A 87 -0.63 -13.17 -25.27
CA PHE A 87 -2.07 -12.97 -25.34
C PHE A 87 -2.61 -13.12 -23.92
N GLY A 88 -2.43 -12.08 -23.10
CA GLY A 88 -3.03 -12.02 -21.78
C GLY A 88 -4.55 -12.03 -21.92
N VAL A 89 -5.22 -12.89 -21.16
CA VAL A 89 -6.68 -12.92 -21.06
C VAL A 89 -7.16 -11.51 -20.75
N LYS A 90 -7.90 -10.91 -21.68
CA LYS A 90 -8.51 -9.58 -21.53
C LYS A 90 -9.94 -9.77 -21.04
N VAL A 91 -10.21 -9.26 -19.86
CA VAL A 91 -11.58 -9.16 -19.32
C VAL A 91 -12.43 -8.28 -20.25
N SER A 92 -13.64 -8.72 -20.57
CA SER A 92 -14.54 -7.94 -21.43
C SER A 92 -15.00 -6.66 -20.73
N ALA A 93 -15.43 -5.66 -21.49
CA ALA A 93 -15.94 -4.42 -20.90
C ALA A 93 -17.25 -4.65 -20.11
N GLY A 94 -18.08 -5.60 -20.54
CA GLY A 94 -19.30 -6.01 -19.85
C GLY A 94 -18.98 -6.62 -18.49
N ASP A 95 -18.11 -7.63 -18.44
CA ASP A 95 -17.71 -8.29 -17.19
C ASP A 95 -17.13 -7.28 -16.19
N ARG A 96 -16.29 -6.34 -16.66
CA ARG A 96 -15.73 -5.31 -15.76
C ARG A 96 -16.80 -4.41 -15.16
N GLN A 97 -17.82 -4.07 -15.94
CA GLN A 97 -18.90 -3.21 -15.48
C GLN A 97 -19.79 -3.94 -14.47
N GLU A 98 -20.11 -5.21 -14.74
CA GLU A 98 -20.83 -6.07 -13.81
C GLU A 98 -20.06 -6.26 -12.50
N ASP A 99 -18.77 -6.63 -12.59
CA ASP A 99 -17.89 -6.80 -11.43
C ASP A 99 -17.83 -5.50 -10.59
N SER A 100 -17.69 -4.34 -11.23
CA SER A 100 -17.68 -3.04 -10.56
C SER A 100 -19.01 -2.72 -9.85
N ALA A 101 -20.14 -2.96 -10.51
CA ALA A 101 -21.46 -2.74 -9.93
C ALA A 101 -21.72 -3.69 -8.75
N HIS A 102 -21.32 -4.95 -8.87
CA HIS A 102 -21.41 -5.95 -7.80
C HIS A 102 -20.56 -5.55 -6.59
N ALA A 103 -19.33 -5.07 -6.81
CA ALA A 103 -18.46 -4.61 -5.74
C ALA A 103 -19.04 -3.38 -5.02
N ALA A 104 -19.62 -2.44 -5.77
CA ALA A 104 -20.29 -1.28 -5.21
C ALA A 104 -21.51 -1.67 -4.34
N LEU A 105 -22.33 -2.61 -4.81
CA LEU A 105 -23.48 -3.13 -4.07
C LEU A 105 -23.06 -3.78 -2.74
N LEU A 106 -22.05 -4.65 -2.77
CA LEU A 106 -21.52 -5.28 -1.56
C LEU A 106 -20.95 -4.25 -0.57
N THR A 107 -20.27 -3.23 -1.06
CA THR A 107 -19.74 -2.14 -0.24
C THR A 107 -20.86 -1.39 0.49
N LEU A 108 -21.93 -1.02 -0.23
CA LEU A 108 -23.07 -0.31 0.36
C LEU A 108 -23.83 -1.18 1.36
N GLN A 109 -23.97 -2.49 1.09
CA GLN A 109 -24.58 -3.42 2.04
C GLN A 109 -23.77 -3.54 3.34
N ALA A 110 -22.43 -3.57 3.24
CA ALA A 110 -21.56 -3.57 4.41
C ALA A 110 -21.69 -2.27 5.22
N GLU A 111 -21.69 -1.12 4.53
CA GLU A 111 -21.88 0.18 5.15
C GLU A 111 -23.23 0.27 5.87
N LEU A 112 -24.33 -0.13 5.22
CA LEU A 112 -25.66 -0.12 5.82
C LEU A 112 -25.71 -0.97 7.10
N ARG A 113 -25.23 -2.22 7.07
CA ARG A 113 -25.24 -3.11 8.23
C ARG A 113 -24.50 -2.54 9.44
N THR A 114 -23.41 -1.82 9.19
CA THR A 114 -22.64 -1.20 10.29
C THR A 114 -23.31 0.05 10.82
N LEU A 115 -23.87 0.89 9.96
CA LEU A 115 -24.67 2.03 10.38
C LEU A 115 -25.88 1.58 11.22
N GLU A 116 -26.53 0.47 10.85
CA GLU A 116 -27.59 -0.14 11.63
C GLU A 116 -27.11 -0.64 13.00
N LYS A 117 -25.94 -1.31 13.07
CA LYS A 117 -25.33 -1.76 14.34
C LYS A 117 -24.91 -0.62 15.25
N HIS A 118 -24.48 0.49 14.67
CA HIS A 118 -23.98 1.67 15.38
C HIS A 118 -25.02 2.82 15.44
N ALA A 119 -26.29 2.52 15.14
CA ALA A 119 -27.37 3.49 15.06
C ALA A 119 -27.66 4.23 16.38
N GLY A 120 -27.28 3.65 17.52
CA GLY A 120 -27.58 4.19 18.85
C GLY A 120 -26.86 5.49 19.21
N ALA A 121 -25.82 5.88 18.47
CA ALA A 121 -24.98 6.99 18.93
C ALA A 121 -24.34 7.82 17.81
N ASN A 122 -24.90 7.96 16.60
CA ASN A 122 -24.33 8.87 15.58
C ASN A 122 -22.81 8.65 15.37
N GLU A 123 -22.37 7.40 15.52
CA GLU A 123 -20.97 7.02 15.51
C GLU A 123 -20.47 7.11 14.08
N LYS A 124 -19.54 8.04 13.86
CA LYS A 124 -18.92 8.20 12.55
C LYS A 124 -17.94 7.07 12.36
N ILE A 125 -18.21 6.24 11.36
CA ILE A 125 -17.28 5.24 10.87
C ILE A 125 -16.05 5.96 10.30
N SER A 126 -14.85 5.45 10.61
CA SER A 126 -13.62 6.00 10.04
C SER A 126 -13.56 5.82 8.53
N GLN A 127 -12.80 6.69 7.85
CA GLN A 127 -12.59 6.54 6.40
C GLN A 127 -11.89 5.21 6.07
N GLN A 128 -10.95 4.80 6.92
CA GLN A 128 -10.18 3.57 6.80
C GLN A 128 -11.08 2.33 6.87
N ARG A 129 -12.11 2.34 7.73
CA ARG A 129 -13.11 1.26 7.79
C ARG A 129 -13.94 1.16 6.51
N ARG A 130 -14.33 2.29 5.91
CA ARG A 130 -14.98 2.28 4.58
C ARG A 130 -14.05 1.73 3.49
N ASP A 131 -12.78 2.09 3.53
CA ASP A 131 -11.78 1.63 2.56
C ASP A 131 -11.42 0.15 2.71
N LEU A 132 -11.58 -0.41 3.92
CA LEU A 132 -11.54 -1.84 4.17
C LEU A 132 -12.71 -2.55 3.47
N TRP A 133 -13.95 -2.11 3.67
CA TRP A 133 -15.11 -2.75 3.01
C TRP A 133 -15.03 -2.68 1.49
N LYS A 134 -14.57 -1.56 0.94
CA LYS A 134 -14.30 -1.45 -0.50
C LYS A 134 -13.28 -2.47 -0.99
N ALA A 135 -12.27 -2.79 -0.18
CA ALA A 135 -11.29 -3.80 -0.53
C ALA A 135 -11.87 -5.21 -0.42
N GLU A 136 -12.58 -5.50 0.68
CA GLU A 136 -13.24 -6.78 0.91
C GLU A 136 -14.26 -7.10 -0.20
N SER A 137 -15.04 -6.10 -0.62
CA SER A 137 -15.99 -6.24 -1.74
C SER A 137 -15.29 -6.47 -3.08
N GLN A 138 -14.23 -5.71 -3.38
CA GLN A 138 -13.42 -5.90 -4.59
C GLN A 138 -12.81 -7.30 -4.64
N PHE A 139 -12.24 -7.80 -3.55
CA PHE A 139 -11.67 -9.13 -3.50
C PHE A 139 -12.74 -10.23 -3.57
N ALA A 140 -13.89 -10.06 -2.93
CA ALA A 140 -15.00 -11.00 -3.03
C ALA A 140 -15.50 -11.15 -4.47
N VAL A 141 -15.64 -10.03 -5.19
CA VAL A 141 -16.01 -10.06 -6.61
C VAL A 141 -14.92 -10.68 -7.46
N LEU A 142 -13.63 -10.38 -7.21
CA LEU A 142 -12.53 -11.00 -7.96
C LEU A 142 -12.48 -12.53 -7.77
N GLU A 143 -12.80 -13.03 -6.57
CA GLU A 143 -12.90 -14.47 -6.32
C GLU A 143 -14.10 -15.10 -7.02
N GLU A 144 -15.24 -14.44 -7.03
CA GLU A 144 -16.42 -14.90 -7.79
C GLU A 144 -16.16 -14.88 -9.30
N ALA A 145 -15.52 -13.82 -9.80
CA ALA A 145 -15.09 -13.72 -11.19
C ALA A 145 -14.12 -14.83 -11.56
N ALA A 146 -13.26 -15.29 -10.64
CA ALA A 146 -12.37 -16.43 -10.86
C ALA A 146 -13.11 -17.75 -11.13
N GLN A 147 -14.33 -17.89 -10.61
CA GLN A 147 -15.19 -19.05 -10.85
C GLN A 147 -15.94 -18.96 -12.18
N ARG A 148 -16.26 -17.74 -12.63
CA ARG A 148 -17.07 -17.48 -13.83
C ARG A 148 -16.24 -17.33 -15.10
N ARG A 149 -15.03 -16.78 -15.00
CA ARG A 149 -14.14 -16.45 -16.14
C ARG A 149 -12.67 -16.61 -15.78
N GLN A 150 -11.81 -16.69 -16.80
CA GLN A 150 -10.37 -16.63 -16.56
C GLN A 150 -9.94 -15.23 -16.11
N LEU A 151 -9.21 -15.18 -15.01
CA LEU A 151 -8.60 -13.95 -14.51
C LEU A 151 -7.38 -13.55 -15.35
N SER A 152 -7.22 -12.25 -15.53
CA SER A 152 -6.00 -11.64 -16.05
C SER A 152 -4.82 -11.85 -15.10
N ALA A 153 -3.59 -11.69 -15.59
CA ALA A 153 -2.38 -11.82 -14.77
C ALA A 153 -2.37 -10.83 -13.58
N GLN A 154 -2.93 -9.63 -13.77
CA GLN A 154 -3.04 -8.62 -12.72
C GLN A 154 -4.03 -9.04 -11.63
N GLU A 155 -5.21 -9.52 -12.00
CA GLU A 155 -6.22 -10.02 -11.05
C GLU A 155 -5.71 -11.22 -10.25
N LYS A 156 -4.96 -12.12 -10.89
CA LYS A 156 -4.30 -13.24 -10.20
C LYS A 156 -3.26 -12.75 -9.18
N SER A 157 -2.43 -11.78 -9.57
CA SER A 157 -1.44 -11.17 -8.67
C SER A 157 -2.11 -10.49 -7.46
N LEU A 158 -3.22 -9.78 -7.69
CA LEU A 158 -4.00 -9.17 -6.62
C LEU A 158 -4.54 -10.21 -5.63
N LEU A 159 -5.06 -11.34 -6.11
CA LEU A 159 -5.56 -12.40 -5.24
C LEU A 159 -4.44 -13.06 -4.41
N VAL A 160 -3.22 -13.17 -4.94
CA VAL A 160 -2.07 -13.70 -4.17
C VAL A 160 -1.78 -12.82 -2.95
N HIS A 161 -1.88 -11.50 -3.07
CA HIS A 161 -1.65 -10.55 -1.98
C HIS A 161 -2.92 -10.15 -1.22
N LYS A 162 -4.04 -10.86 -1.42
CA LYS A 162 -5.35 -10.52 -0.83
C LYS A 162 -5.27 -10.45 0.69
N GLU A 163 -4.81 -11.52 1.34
CA GLU A 163 -4.83 -11.64 2.79
C GLU A 163 -3.97 -10.57 3.45
N GLU A 164 -2.75 -10.38 2.96
CA GLU A 164 -1.83 -9.36 3.45
C GLU A 164 -2.40 -7.94 3.27
N THR A 165 -2.96 -7.64 2.08
CA THR A 165 -3.58 -6.34 1.80
C THR A 165 -4.77 -6.07 2.73
N LEU A 166 -5.63 -7.07 2.94
CA LEU A 166 -6.78 -6.96 3.83
C LEU A 166 -6.36 -6.79 5.29
N GLU A 167 -5.31 -7.48 5.72
CA GLU A 167 -4.83 -7.38 7.09
C GLU A 167 -4.27 -5.99 7.41
N TYR A 168 -3.45 -5.40 6.52
CA TYR A 168 -3.02 -4.02 6.67
C TYR A 168 -4.20 -3.05 6.71
N LYS A 169 -5.22 -3.27 5.86
CA LYS A 169 -6.44 -2.44 5.88
C LYS A 169 -7.25 -2.60 7.16
N ARG A 170 -7.30 -3.79 7.77
CA ARG A 170 -7.94 -4.00 9.07
C ARG A 170 -7.24 -3.23 10.17
N GLN A 171 -5.91 -3.28 10.22
CA GLN A 171 -5.12 -2.52 11.19
C GLN A 171 -5.35 -1.00 11.03
N LEU A 172 -5.36 -0.50 9.79
CA LEU A 172 -5.67 0.90 9.51
C LEU A 172 -7.10 1.27 9.94
N ALA A 173 -8.07 0.39 9.69
CA ALA A 173 -9.45 0.60 10.10
C ALA A 173 -9.61 0.63 11.62
N GLU A 174 -8.95 -0.27 12.35
CA GLU A 174 -8.97 -0.29 13.82
C GLU A 174 -8.35 0.96 14.42
N LEU A 175 -7.20 1.40 13.91
CA LEU A 175 -6.57 2.65 14.35
C LEU A 175 -7.43 3.86 13.98
N GLY A 176 -8.01 3.88 12.79
CA GLY A 176 -8.94 4.92 12.34
C GLY A 176 -10.15 5.05 13.26
N ASP A 177 -10.76 3.92 13.64
CA ASP A 177 -11.91 3.91 14.54
C ASP A 177 -11.55 4.39 15.95
N LYS A 178 -10.38 4.00 16.48
CA LYS A 178 -9.87 4.52 17.77
C LYS A 178 -9.66 6.04 17.73
N VAL A 179 -9.13 6.56 16.63
CA VAL A 179 -8.92 8.00 16.45
C VAL A 179 -10.26 8.75 16.43
N GLU A 180 -11.25 8.29 15.67
CA GLU A 180 -12.58 8.92 15.64
C GLU A 180 -13.28 8.84 16.99
N HIS A 181 -13.17 7.72 17.70
CA HIS A 181 -13.67 7.57 19.06
C HIS A 181 -13.00 8.58 20.01
N GLN A 182 -11.67 8.73 19.98
CA GLN A 182 -10.97 9.68 20.83
C GLN A 182 -11.32 11.14 20.52
N LYS A 183 -11.46 11.49 19.24
CA LYS A 183 -11.93 12.83 18.83
C LYS A 183 -13.30 13.14 19.43
N ARG A 184 -14.20 12.16 19.44
CA ARG A 184 -15.52 12.30 20.05
C ARG A 184 -15.42 12.50 21.55
N LEU A 185 -14.62 11.70 22.25
CA LEU A 185 -14.39 11.87 23.69
C LEU A 185 -13.86 13.27 24.00
N ASN A 186 -12.88 13.75 23.23
CA ASN A 186 -12.34 15.09 23.38
C ASN A 186 -13.39 16.17 23.12
N THR A 187 -14.25 15.98 22.11
CA THR A 187 -15.36 16.90 21.82
C THR A 187 -16.37 16.94 22.96
N LEU A 188 -16.71 15.77 23.53
CA LEU A 188 -17.64 15.67 24.65
C LEU A 188 -17.04 16.31 25.92
N ALA A 189 -15.76 16.08 26.19
CA ALA A 189 -15.04 16.73 27.28
C ALA A 189 -15.08 18.26 27.12
N GLN A 190 -14.76 18.78 25.93
CA GLN A 190 -14.87 20.22 25.64
C GLN A 190 -16.29 20.77 25.81
N GLN A 191 -17.32 20.01 25.44
CA GLN A 191 -18.71 20.42 25.65
C GLN A 191 -19.06 20.45 27.15
N ALA A 192 -18.61 19.45 27.91
CA ALA A 192 -18.79 19.40 29.35
C ALA A 192 -18.08 20.56 30.04
N ASP A 193 -16.85 20.89 29.63
CA ASP A 193 -16.09 22.03 30.14
C ASP A 193 -16.80 23.35 29.83
N LYS A 194 -17.26 23.54 28.59
CA LYS A 194 -18.05 24.73 28.22
C LYS A 194 -19.33 24.84 29.04
N PHE A 195 -20.03 23.73 29.26
CA PHE A 195 -21.22 23.73 30.10
C PHE A 195 -20.87 24.07 31.55
N ALA A 196 -19.80 23.48 32.11
CA ALA A 196 -19.33 23.79 33.45
C ALA A 196 -18.96 25.26 33.61
N GLN A 197 -18.24 25.85 32.64
CA GLN A 197 -17.94 27.28 32.58
C GLN A 197 -19.22 28.13 32.56
N GLN A 198 -20.22 27.77 31.76
CA GLN A 198 -21.52 28.47 31.75
C GLN A 198 -22.21 28.39 33.12
N GLN A 199 -22.17 27.24 33.79
CA GLN A 199 -22.75 27.10 35.13
C GLN A 199 -21.98 27.89 36.20
N ARG A 200 -20.65 27.92 36.12
CA ARG A 200 -19.81 28.78 37.00
C ARG A 200 -20.15 30.25 36.81
N ALA A 201 -20.26 30.73 35.57
CA ALA A 201 -20.65 32.11 35.27
C ALA A 201 -22.04 32.45 35.83
N LYS A 202 -23.01 31.54 35.72
CA LYS A 202 -24.34 31.71 36.34
C LYS A 202 -24.27 31.82 37.86
N ARG A 203 -23.48 30.95 38.52
CA ARG A 203 -23.29 30.99 39.99
C ARG A 203 -22.59 32.27 40.41
N ALA A 204 -21.54 32.69 39.72
CA ALA A 204 -20.84 33.94 39.98
C ALA A 204 -21.77 35.16 39.84
N ALA A 205 -22.66 35.18 38.84
CA ALA A 205 -23.66 36.23 38.71
C ALA A 205 -24.66 36.26 39.88
N ILE A 206 -25.10 35.09 40.36
CA ILE A 206 -25.96 34.98 41.55
C ILE A 206 -25.22 35.49 42.80
N ASP A 207 -23.95 35.09 42.98
CA ASP A 207 -23.13 35.51 44.11
C ASP A 207 -22.85 37.01 44.10
N ALA A 208 -22.58 37.60 42.93
CA ALA A 208 -22.39 39.04 42.79
C ALA A 208 -23.66 39.82 43.18
N LYS A 209 -24.84 39.35 42.77
CA LYS A 209 -26.12 39.92 43.19
C LYS A 209 -26.32 39.82 44.71
N ASN A 210 -25.96 38.68 45.31
CA ASN A 210 -26.03 38.49 46.77
C ASN A 210 -25.08 39.42 47.54
N ARG A 211 -23.93 39.79 46.96
CA ARG A 211 -22.97 40.75 47.54
C ARG A 211 -23.40 42.22 47.39
N GLY A 212 -24.57 42.49 46.81
CA GLY A 212 -25.03 43.86 46.53
C GLY A 212 -24.23 44.56 45.44
N MET A 213 -23.51 43.82 44.58
CA MET A 213 -22.83 44.43 43.43
C MET A 213 -23.85 44.94 42.42
N THR A 214 -23.50 46.05 41.78
CA THR A 214 -24.26 46.51 40.61
C THR A 214 -24.13 45.51 39.46
N ASP A 215 -25.16 45.38 38.62
CA ASP A 215 -25.13 44.47 37.46
C ASP A 215 -23.90 44.70 36.56
N ARG A 216 -23.41 45.94 36.50
CA ARG A 216 -22.17 46.31 35.78
C ARG A 216 -20.92 45.70 36.41
N GLN A 217 -20.76 45.79 37.72
CA GLN A 217 -19.60 45.21 38.41
C GLN A 217 -19.61 43.68 38.29
N ALA A 218 -20.79 43.08 38.46
CA ALA A 218 -20.99 41.64 38.27
C ALA A 218 -20.62 41.20 36.84
N ALA A 219 -21.05 41.95 35.82
CA ALA A 219 -20.74 41.67 34.42
C ALA A 219 -19.23 41.75 34.15
N ARG A 220 -18.54 42.78 34.69
CA ARG A 220 -17.08 42.94 34.54
C ARG A 220 -16.31 41.80 35.18
N GLU A 221 -16.63 41.45 36.42
CA GLU A 221 -15.98 40.35 37.14
C GLU A 221 -16.20 39.00 36.41
N ALA A 222 -17.42 38.75 35.92
CA ALA A 222 -17.72 37.55 35.14
C ALA A 222 -16.92 37.48 33.83
N THR A 223 -16.77 38.61 33.12
CA THR A 223 -15.94 38.67 31.91
C THR A 223 -14.46 38.50 32.21
N GLU A 224 -13.92 39.08 33.29
CA GLU A 224 -12.53 38.85 33.70
C GLU A 224 -12.26 37.38 34.04
N GLN A 225 -13.18 36.74 34.80
CA GLN A 225 -13.04 35.32 35.13
C GLN A 225 -13.07 34.44 33.89
N ARG A 226 -13.98 34.71 32.94
CA ARG A 226 -14.05 33.98 31.67
C ARG A 226 -12.76 34.12 30.86
N LEU A 227 -12.19 35.32 30.78
CA LEU A 227 -10.92 35.55 30.08
C LEU A 227 -9.77 34.80 30.75
N LYS A 228 -9.71 34.80 32.08
CA LYS A 228 -8.71 34.02 32.85
C LYS A 228 -8.85 32.51 32.63
N GLU A 229 -10.07 31.98 32.59
CA GLU A 229 -10.30 30.55 32.32
C GLU A 229 -9.96 30.17 30.87
N GLN A 230 -10.22 31.05 29.89
CA GLN A 230 -9.98 30.78 28.47
C GLN A 230 -8.51 30.94 28.05
N TYR A 231 -7.78 31.89 28.65
CA TYR A 231 -6.40 32.20 28.29
C TYR A 231 -5.40 31.86 29.40
N GLY A 232 -5.82 31.13 30.44
CA GLY A 232 -4.99 30.81 31.61
C GLY A 232 -3.68 30.11 31.26
N ASP A 233 -3.69 29.27 30.22
CA ASP A 233 -2.52 28.54 29.73
C ASP A 233 -1.54 29.42 28.92
N ASN A 234 -1.94 30.65 28.57
CA ASN A 234 -1.10 31.62 27.86
C ASN A 234 -1.15 33.01 28.52
N PRO A 235 -0.24 33.28 29.47
CA PRO A 235 -0.22 34.53 30.23
C PRO A 235 -0.08 35.79 29.36
N LEU A 236 0.65 35.70 28.24
CA LEU A 236 0.81 36.82 27.31
C LEU A 236 -0.50 37.13 26.59
N ALA A 237 -1.18 36.10 26.07
CA ALA A 237 -2.49 36.28 25.43
C ALA A 237 -3.54 36.78 26.43
N LEU A 238 -3.54 36.25 27.66
CA LEU A 238 -4.41 36.71 28.72
C LEU A 238 -4.21 38.21 29.01
N ASN A 239 -2.97 38.66 29.20
CA ASN A 239 -2.68 40.06 29.47
C ASN A 239 -3.13 40.97 28.33
N ASN A 240 -2.87 40.58 27.08
CA ASN A 240 -3.28 41.35 25.91
C ASN A 240 -4.81 41.49 25.83
N VAL A 241 -5.54 40.38 25.90
CA VAL A 241 -7.02 40.39 25.80
C VAL A 241 -7.65 41.14 26.99
N MET A 242 -7.12 40.94 28.20
CA MET A 242 -7.55 41.70 29.38
C MET A 242 -7.29 43.20 29.24
N SER A 243 -6.15 43.60 28.66
CA SER A 243 -5.83 45.01 28.45
C SER A 243 -6.81 45.69 27.48
N GLU A 244 -7.17 45.03 26.38
CA GLU A 244 -8.13 45.54 25.41
C GLU A 244 -9.54 45.63 26.02
N GLN A 245 -9.95 44.61 26.77
CA GLN A 245 -11.24 44.60 27.48
C GLN A 245 -11.34 45.77 28.48
N LYS A 246 -10.26 46.08 29.20
CA LYS A 246 -10.21 47.22 30.13
C LYS A 246 -10.34 48.57 29.41
N LYS A 247 -9.77 48.72 28.21
CA LYS A 247 -9.95 49.94 27.39
C LYS A 247 -11.42 50.12 27.02
N THR A 248 -12.12 49.05 26.65
CA THR A 248 -13.57 49.10 26.37
C THR A 248 -14.36 49.58 27.58
N TRP A 249 -14.10 49.04 28.77
CA TRP A 249 -14.78 49.51 29.99
C TRP A 249 -14.49 50.97 30.32
N ALA A 250 -13.27 51.43 30.10
CA ALA A 250 -12.91 52.83 30.30
C ALA A 250 -13.70 53.76 29.36
N ALA A 251 -13.83 53.39 28.08
CA ALA A 251 -14.64 54.14 27.12
C ALA A 251 -16.14 54.13 27.48
N GLU A 252 -16.70 52.98 27.89
CA GLU A 252 -18.08 52.88 28.36
C GLU A 252 -18.35 53.74 29.61
N ASP A 253 -17.40 53.80 30.53
CA ASP A 253 -17.52 54.63 31.74
C ASP A 253 -17.43 56.13 31.42
N GLN A 254 -16.55 56.53 30.49
CA GLN A 254 -16.47 57.91 30.02
C GLN A 254 -17.78 58.37 29.36
N LEU A 255 -18.36 57.54 28.48
CA LEU A 255 -19.64 57.82 27.85
C LEU A 255 -20.77 58.00 28.87
N ARG A 256 -20.80 57.20 29.95
CA ARG A 256 -21.83 57.38 30.99
C ARG A 256 -21.57 58.59 31.86
N GLY A 257 -20.30 58.88 32.17
CA GLY A 257 -19.91 60.07 32.91
C GLY A 257 -20.38 61.36 32.22
N SER A 258 -20.31 61.41 30.88
CA SER A 258 -20.81 62.54 30.09
C SER A 258 -22.34 62.62 29.97
N TRP A 259 -23.07 61.52 30.26
CA TRP A 259 -24.54 61.49 30.24
C TRP A 259 -25.18 61.78 31.61
N MET A 260 -24.43 61.63 32.70
CA MET A 260 -24.88 61.96 34.07
C MET A 260 -24.44 63.34 34.56
N ALA A 261 -23.63 64.04 33.77
CA ALA A 261 -23.26 65.45 33.96
C ALA A 261 -24.22 66.36 33.17
#